data_AF-A0A0A8X9Q0-F1
#
_entry.id   AF-A0A0A8X9Q0-F1
#
_cell.length_a   1.000
_cell.length_b   1.000
_cell.length_c   1.000
_cell.angle_alpha   90.00
_cell.angle_beta   90.00
_cell.angle_gamma   90.00
#
_symmetry.space_group_name_H-M   'P 1'
#
loop_
_entity.id
_entity.type
_entity.pdbx_description
1 polymer ?
#
loop_
_entity_poly.entity_id
_entity_poly.type
_entity_poly.pdbx_seq_one_letter_code
_entity_poly.pdbx_strand_id
1 'polypeptide(L)'
;MLRFKVFRIIHIVMMGIITIPISIFMAAGAIGENFVDAYFVDPGFLVFILIWLVGAVLSFTKKGAKFGLIISALPPILFLGIITYTVISGFFI
;
A
#
# COMPACT_ATOMS: atom_id res chain seq x y z
N MET A 1 6.14 -23.12 14.86
CA MET A 1 5.08 -22.14 15.21
C MET A 1 5.59 -20.70 15.37
N LEU A 2 6.74 -20.48 16.02
CA LEU A 2 7.32 -19.13 16.22
C LEU A 2 7.74 -18.43 14.90
N ARG A 3 8.40 -19.17 13.99
CA ARG A 3 8.85 -18.67 12.68
C ARG A 3 7.73 -18.04 11.84
N PHE A 4 6.55 -18.65 11.81
CA PHE A 4 5.42 -18.12 11.04
C PHE A 4 4.87 -16.83 11.65
N LYS A 5 4.82 -16.70 12.98
CA LYS A 5 4.38 -15.46 13.65
C LYS A 5 5.33 -14.30 13.34
N VAL A 6 6.64 -14.53 13.45
CA VAL A 6 7.67 -13.53 13.14
C VAL A 6 7.59 -13.11 11.67
N PHE A 7 7.48 -14.09 10.76
CA PHE A 7 7.32 -13.82 9.33
C PHE A 7 6.13 -12.89 9.03
N ARG A 8 4.95 -13.14 9.62
CA ARG A 8 3.78 -12.28 9.39
C ARG A 8 4.00 -10.85 9.86
N ILE A 9 4.62 -10.67 11.02
CA ILE A 9 4.89 -9.33 11.56
C ILE A 9 5.82 -8.58 10.62
N ILE A 10 6.93 -9.21 10.22
CA ILE A 10 7.87 -8.63 9.27
C ILE A 10 7.17 -8.29 7.96
N HIS A 11 6.37 -9.20 7.41
CA HIS A 11 5.61 -8.98 6.18
C HIS A 11 4.70 -7.75 6.29
N ILE A 12 3.85 -7.68 7.31
CA ILE A 12 2.91 -6.57 7.49
C ILE A 12 3.65 -5.24 7.62
N VAL A 13 4.73 -5.21 8.42
CA VAL A 13 5.54 -4.00 8.62
C VAL A 13 6.19 -3.57 7.32
N MET A 14 6.80 -4.49 6.57
CA MET A 14 7.41 -4.18 5.26
C MET A 14 6.39 -3.66 4.26
N MET A 15 5.22 -4.30 4.17
CA MET A 15 4.14 -3.82 3.29
C MET A 15 3.63 -2.43 3.72
N GLY A 16 3.60 -2.14 5.02
CA GLY A 16 3.18 -0.85 5.56
C GLY A 16 4.18 0.27 5.28
N ILE A 17 5.48 0.00 5.43
CA ILE A 17 6.57 0.93 5.11
C ILE A 17 6.52 1.35 3.64
N ILE A 18 6.06 0.47 2.75
CA ILE A 18 5.87 0.81 1.33
C ILE A 18 4.53 1.52 1.12
N THR A 19 3.44 0.97 1.67
CA THR A 19 2.08 1.44 1.37
C THR A 19 1.83 2.84 1.89
N ILE A 20 2.19 3.12 3.14
CA ILE A 20 1.80 4.37 3.82
C ILE A 20 2.47 5.59 3.15
N PRO A 21 3.80 5.63 2.94
CA PRO A 21 4.43 6.80 2.33
C PRO A 21 3.97 7.04 0.90
N ILE A 22 3.84 5.99 0.08
CA ILE A 22 3.40 6.12 -1.31
C ILE A 22 1.96 6.62 -1.37
N SER A 23 1.06 6.06 -0.55
CA SER A 23 -0.35 6.48 -0.54
C SER A 23 -0.51 7.93 -0.11
N ILE A 24 0.25 8.38 0.91
CA ILE A 24 0.25 9.78 1.35
C ILE A 24 0.82 10.69 0.26
N PHE A 25 1.94 10.31 -0.36
CA PHE A 25 2.56 11.06 -1.44
C PHE A 25 1.61 11.25 -2.64
N MET A 26 0.95 10.17 -3.08
CA MET A 26 -0.04 10.25 -4.15
C MET A 26 -1.25 11.09 -3.73
N ALA A 27 -1.75 10.92 -2.49
CA ALA A 27 -2.88 11.69 -2.00
C ALA A 27 -2.60 13.19 -1.89
N ALA A 28 -1.34 13.57 -1.65
CA ALA A 28 -0.89 14.95 -1.57
C ALA A 28 -0.71 15.63 -2.95
N GLY A 29 -0.97 14.92 -4.06
CA GLY A 29 -0.79 15.44 -5.42
C GLY A 29 0.59 15.16 -6.02
N ALA A 30 1.29 14.13 -5.51
CA ALA A 30 2.57 13.66 -6.03
C ALA A 30 3.59 14.80 -6.28
N ILE A 31 4.32 14.77 -7.40
CA ILE A 31 5.20 15.87 -7.82
C ILE A 31 4.38 16.80 -8.71
N GLY A 32 3.88 17.89 -8.12
CA GLY A 32 3.45 19.07 -8.87
C GLY A 32 1.94 19.24 -9.11
N GLU A 33 1.06 18.46 -8.49
CA GLU A 33 -0.40 18.57 -8.71
C GLU A 33 -1.16 19.34 -7.61
N ASN A 34 -0.49 19.92 -6.62
CA ASN A 34 -1.16 20.67 -5.55
C ASN A 34 -1.33 22.15 -5.89
N PHE A 35 -2.40 22.46 -6.64
CA PHE A 35 -2.78 23.83 -7.02
C PHE A 35 -3.92 24.41 -6.16
N VAL A 36 -4.37 23.67 -5.14
CA VAL A 36 -5.63 23.94 -4.43
C VAL A 36 -5.39 24.29 -2.94
N ASP A 37 -4.13 24.48 -2.54
CA ASP A 37 -3.71 24.73 -1.14
C ASP A 37 -4.32 23.74 -0.13
N ALA A 38 -4.61 22.51 -0.57
CA ALA A 38 -5.22 21.46 0.23
C ALA A 38 -4.14 20.45 0.64
N TYR A 39 -4.20 19.93 1.87
CA TYR A 39 -3.22 18.94 2.33
C TYR A 39 -3.29 17.61 1.54
N PHE A 40 -4.51 17.19 1.16
CA PHE A 40 -4.75 16.06 0.27
C PHE A 40 -5.55 16.53 -0.94
N VAL A 41 -4.92 16.51 -2.11
CA VAL A 41 -5.53 16.90 -3.39
C VAL A 41 -6.42 15.79 -3.92
N ASP A 42 -5.96 14.53 -3.79
CA ASP A 42 -6.74 13.34 -4.11
C ASP A 42 -6.74 12.37 -2.92
N PRO A 43 -7.62 12.57 -1.93
CA PRO A 43 -7.71 11.70 -0.76
C PRO A 43 -8.10 10.25 -1.10
N GLY A 44 -8.53 9.96 -2.34
CA GLY A 44 -8.86 8.59 -2.79
C GLY A 44 -7.69 7.62 -2.63
N PHE A 45 -6.44 8.10 -2.80
CA PHE A 45 -5.25 7.28 -2.61
C PHE A 45 -5.05 6.80 -1.16
N LEU A 46 -5.67 7.43 -0.16
CA LEU A 46 -5.61 6.95 1.22
C LEU A 46 -6.35 5.60 1.42
N VAL A 47 -7.20 5.20 0.47
CA VAL A 47 -7.88 3.90 0.52
C VAL A 47 -6.89 2.73 0.53
N PHE A 48 -5.71 2.89 -0.06
CA PHE A 48 -4.66 1.88 -0.05
C PHE A 48 -4.12 1.60 1.36
N ILE A 49 -4.08 2.61 2.23
CA ILE A 49 -3.74 2.44 3.65
C ILE A 49 -4.82 1.62 4.35
N LEU A 50 -6.10 1.87 4.07
CA LEU A 50 -7.21 1.09 4.62
C LEU A 50 -7.15 -0.37 4.16
N ILE A 51 -6.88 -0.62 2.88
CA ILE A 51 -6.72 -1.99 2.34
C ILE A 51 -5.57 -2.71 3.06
N TRP A 52 -4.40 -2.06 3.21
CA TRP A 52 -3.29 -2.62 3.95
C TRP A 52 -3.66 -2.91 5.42
N LEU A 53 -4.34 -1.99 6.09
CA LEU A 53 -4.75 -2.13 7.48
C LEU A 53 -5.73 -3.29 7.67
N VAL A 54 -6.71 -3.46 6.78
CA VAL A 54 -7.62 -4.61 6.79
C VAL A 54 -6.85 -5.92 6.63
N GLY A 55 -5.88 -5.97 5.71
CA GLY A 55 -4.99 -7.11 5.55
C GLY A 55 -4.20 -7.41 6.83
N ALA A 56 -3.59 -6.38 7.43
CA ALA A 56 -2.85 -6.46 8.66
C ALA A 56 -3.68 -7.04 9.81
N VAL A 57 -4.89 -6.53 10.02
CA VAL A 57 -5.82 -7.02 11.07
C VAL A 57 -6.19 -8.49 10.81
N LEU A 58 -6.54 -8.85 9.58
CA LEU A 58 -6.90 -10.21 9.22
C LEU A 58 -5.74 -11.20 9.42
N SER A 59 -4.49 -10.77 9.22
CA SER A 59 -3.30 -11.59 9.44
C SER A 59 -3.13 -12.09 10.88
N PHE A 60 -3.75 -11.45 11.86
CA PHE A 60 -3.73 -11.88 13.26
C PHE A 60 -4.88 -12.84 13.63
N THR A 61 -5.83 -13.07 12.73
CA THR A 61 -6.93 -14.03 12.95
C THR A 61 -6.53 -15.45 12.54
N LYS A 62 -7.03 -16.48 13.25
CA LYS A 62 -6.67 -17.90 12.94
C LYS A 62 -7.08 -18.33 11.53
N LYS A 63 -8.27 -17.93 11.07
CA LYS A 63 -8.83 -18.32 9.76
C LYS A 63 -8.42 -17.37 8.63
N GLY A 64 -8.22 -16.09 8.95
CA GLY A 64 -7.88 -15.05 7.98
C GLY A 64 -6.38 -14.83 7.76
N ALA A 65 -5.49 -15.51 8.50
CA ALA A 65 -4.06 -15.24 8.47
C ALA A 65 -3.46 -15.18 7.05
N LYS A 66 -3.79 -16.16 6.20
CA LYS A 66 -3.29 -16.23 4.81
C LYS A 66 -3.88 -15.12 3.95
N PHE A 67 -5.19 -14.90 4.03
CA PHE A 67 -5.88 -13.85 3.28
C PHE A 67 -5.40 -12.46 3.68
N GLY A 68 -5.16 -12.23 4.98
CA GLY A 68 -4.62 -10.97 5.47
C GLY A 68 -3.26 -10.64 4.87
N LEU A 69 -2.37 -11.63 4.73
CA LEU A 69 -1.04 -11.42 4.12
C LEU A 69 -1.15 -11.06 2.63
N ILE A 70 -2.10 -11.67 1.92
CA ILE A 70 -2.35 -11.37 0.51
C ILE A 70 -2.92 -9.95 0.38
N ILE A 71 -3.96 -9.63 1.16
CA ILE A 71 -4.61 -8.32 1.14
C ILE A 71 -3.62 -7.21 1.51
N SER A 72 -2.79 -7.42 2.54
CA SER A 72 -1.80 -6.43 2.96
C SER A 72 -0.71 -6.20 1.90
N ALA A 73 -0.49 -7.15 1.00
CA ALA A 73 0.48 -7.02 -0.09
C ALA A 73 -0.13 -6.41 -1.37
N LEU A 74 -1.47 -6.28 -1.47
CA LEU A 74 -2.12 -5.74 -2.66
C LEU A 74 -1.64 -4.33 -3.02
N PRO A 75 -1.60 -3.34 -2.10
CA PRO A 75 -1.21 -1.99 -2.49
C PRO A 75 0.22 -1.89 -3.02
N PRO A 76 1.26 -2.45 -2.37
CA PRO A 76 2.61 -2.45 -2.92
C PRO A 76 2.72 -3.13 -4.29
N ILE A 77 1.99 -4.23 -4.51
CA ILE A 77 1.97 -4.93 -5.80
C ILE A 77 1.34 -4.05 -6.88
N LEU A 78 0.25 -3.34 -6.58
CA LEU A 78 -0.41 -2.43 -7.51
C LEU A 78 0.51 -1.25 -7.84
N PHE A 79 1.18 -0.66 -6.86
CA PHE A 79 2.15 0.42 -7.10
C PHE A 79 3.29 -0.05 -8.00
N LEU A 80 3.87 -1.23 -7.74
CA LEU A 80 4.89 -1.81 -8.60
C LEU A 80 4.38 -2.06 -10.02
N GLY A 81 3.15 -2.58 -10.16
CA GLY A 81 2.54 -2.82 -11.47
C GLY A 81 2.31 -1.55 -12.27
N ILE A 82 1.92 -0.45 -11.61
CA ILE A 82 1.76 0.85 -12.25
C ILE A 82 3.13 1.40 -12.69
N ILE A 83 4.13 1.35 -11.81
CA ILE A 83 5.49 1.83 -12.11
C ILE A 83 6.10 1.04 -13.28
N THR A 84 5.95 -0.28 -13.30
CA THR A 84 6.48 -1.09 -14.41
C THR A 84 5.74 -0.80 -15.71
N TYR A 85 4.41 -0.62 -15.65
CA TYR A 85 3.62 -0.26 -16.82
C TYR A 85 4.02 1.10 -17.39
N THR A 86 4.18 2.14 -16.58
CA THR A 86 4.59 3.48 -17.03
C THR A 86 5.98 3.45 -17.66
N VAL A 87 6.94 2.75 -17.03
CA VAL A 87 8.29 2.59 -17.56
C VAL A 87 8.31 1.85 -18.91
N ILE A 88 7.55 0.76 -19.04
CA ILE A 88 7.53 -0.05 -20.28
C ILE A 88 6.80 0.68 -21.42
N SER A 89 5.69 1.35 -21.11
CA SER A 89 4.89 2.07 -22.11
C SER A 89 5.56 3.37 -22.58
N GLY A 90 6.59 3.85 -21.88
CA GLY A 90 7.19 5.17 -22.11
C GLY A 90 6.25 6.32 -21.73
N PHE A 91 5.14 6.00 -21.07
CA PHE A 91 4.15 6.98 -20.61
C PHE A 91 4.60 7.48 -19.23
N PHE A 92 5.43 8.50 -19.25
CA PHE A 92 5.71 9.31 -18.06
C PHE A 92 4.58 10.34 -17.94
N ILE A 93 3.70 10.13 -16.97
CA ILE A 93 2.78 11.18 -16.52
C ILE A 93 3.60 12.19 -15.72
#